data_AF-A0A5K0VAE9-F1
#
_entry.id   AF-A0A5K0VAE9-F1
#
_cell.length_a   1.000
_cell.length_b   1.000
_cell.length_c   1.000
_cell.angle_alpha   90.00
_cell.angle_beta   90.00
_cell.angle_gamma   90.00
#
_symmetry.space_group_name_H-M   'P 1'
#
loop_
_entity.id
_entity.type
_entity.pdbx_description
1 polymer ?
#
loop_
_entity_poly.entity_id
_entity_poly.type
_entity_poly.pdbx_seq_one_letter_code
_entity_poly.pdbx_strand_id
1 'polypeptide(L)'
;CPLDLSGSNFPEAASACSEQDRGNCCRYMHAFVAIAVARYANVTGRLGVPSDMVDACLTSVSETLELYGIPSNATKYCQLGVKIPVDFRCDGRITVMEMLLVPKFEDVIRNCNISLSKEENCRSCLNAIIPYLHNLVGAEGNAILSTCRDATFATLISQSGNVSSFDIASCFFGVRRLGTQP
;
A
#
# COMPACT_ATOMS: atom_id res chain seq x y z
N CYS A 1 0.92 13.79 11.52
CA CYS A 1 1.22 12.86 10.41
C CYS A 1 0.27 13.13 9.26
N PRO A 2 0.72 13.20 7.99
CA PRO A 2 -0.17 13.42 6.85
C PRO A 2 -0.85 12.14 6.32
N LEU A 3 -0.55 10.96 6.87
CA LEU A 3 -1.16 9.70 6.47
C LEU A 3 -2.55 9.57 7.08
N ASP A 4 -3.57 9.60 6.21
CA ASP A 4 -4.97 9.50 6.60
C ASP A 4 -5.53 8.09 6.39
N LEU A 5 -5.84 7.41 7.49
CA LEU A 5 -6.44 6.07 7.53
C LEU A 5 -7.98 6.09 7.44
N SER A 6 -8.61 7.26 7.26
CA SER A 6 -10.07 7.38 7.20
C SER A 6 -10.72 6.48 6.15
N GLY A 7 -11.96 6.04 6.42
CA GLY A 7 -12.70 5.14 5.55
C GLY A 7 -12.27 3.67 5.61
N SER A 8 -11.19 3.35 6.32
CA SER A 8 -10.75 1.97 6.57
C SER A 8 -11.75 1.21 7.45
N ASN A 9 -11.99 -0.05 7.13
CA ASN A 9 -12.84 -0.94 7.92
C ASN A 9 -12.02 -1.60 9.03
N PHE A 10 -11.75 -0.86 10.09
CA PHE A 10 -10.99 -1.37 11.23
C PHE A 10 -11.61 -2.59 11.93
N PRO A 11 -12.94 -2.74 12.07
CA PRO A 11 -13.53 -3.94 12.65
C PRO A 11 -13.08 -5.24 11.98
N GLU A 12 -12.99 -5.27 10.65
CA GLU A 12 -12.53 -6.45 9.91
C GLU A 12 -11.04 -6.77 10.21
N ALA A 13 -10.20 -5.74 10.27
CA ALA A 13 -8.79 -5.88 10.65
C ALA A 13 -8.62 -6.34 12.11
N ALA A 14 -9.38 -5.78 13.04
CA ALA A 14 -9.36 -6.17 14.45
C ALA A 14 -9.75 -7.65 14.61
N SER A 15 -10.76 -8.12 13.89
CA SER A 15 -11.14 -9.55 13.86
C SER A 15 -9.97 -10.41 13.39
N ALA A 16 -9.36 -10.07 12.24
CA ALA A 16 -8.22 -10.79 11.69
C ALA A 16 -7.02 -10.83 12.65
N CYS A 17 -6.77 -9.76 13.39
CA CYS A 17 -5.70 -9.67 14.38
C CYS A 17 -5.98 -10.43 15.68
N SER A 18 -7.24 -10.77 15.96
CA SER A 18 -7.65 -11.55 17.13
C SER A 18 -7.57 -13.07 16.92
N GLU A 19 -7.72 -13.54 15.68
CA GLU A 19 -7.81 -14.97 15.31
C GLU A 19 -6.46 -15.71 15.26
N GLN A 20 -5.40 -15.15 15.86
CA GLN A 20 -4.00 -15.63 15.77
C GLN A 20 -3.42 -15.73 14.35
N ASP A 21 -4.18 -15.35 13.31
CA ASP A 21 -3.68 -15.22 11.93
C ASP A 21 -2.90 -13.91 11.76
N ARG A 22 -1.65 -13.94 12.24
CA ARG A 22 -0.72 -12.81 12.11
C ARG A 22 -0.52 -12.39 10.66
N GLY A 23 -0.57 -13.33 9.71
CA GLY A 23 -0.37 -13.03 8.30
C GLY A 23 -1.51 -12.17 7.74
N ASN A 24 -2.75 -12.57 8.01
CA ASN A 24 -3.93 -11.81 7.60
C ASN A 24 -4.00 -10.45 8.31
N CYS A 25 -3.71 -10.41 9.62
CA CYS A 25 -3.59 -9.15 10.36
C CYS A 25 -2.62 -8.16 9.71
N CYS A 26 -1.41 -8.61 9.37
CA CYS A 26 -0.42 -7.74 8.73
C CYS A 26 -0.87 -7.25 7.36
N ARG A 27 -1.58 -8.08 6.57
CA ARG A 27 -2.09 -7.66 5.26
C ARG A 27 -3.11 -6.53 5.39
N TYR A 28 -4.02 -6.59 6.36
CA TYR A 28 -4.96 -5.48 6.62
C TYR A 28 -4.24 -4.19 7.04
N MET A 29 -3.31 -4.29 8.01
CA MET A 29 -2.55 -3.14 8.47
C MET A 29 -1.72 -2.51 7.34
N HIS A 30 -1.04 -3.33 6.54
CA HIS A 30 -0.23 -2.87 5.40
C HIS A 30 -1.12 -2.24 4.32
N ALA A 31 -2.31 -2.79 4.07
CA ALA A 31 -3.27 -2.22 3.13
C ALA A 31 -3.74 -0.82 3.56
N PHE A 32 -4.07 -0.62 4.84
CA PHE A 32 -4.50 0.69 5.33
C PHE A 32 -3.39 1.74 5.19
N VAL A 33 -2.15 1.39 5.57
CA VAL A 33 -1.01 2.30 5.40
C VAL A 33 -0.74 2.59 3.93
N ALA A 34 -0.80 1.57 3.06
CA ALA A 34 -0.57 1.76 1.64
C ALA A 34 -1.62 2.70 1.01
N ILE A 35 -2.90 2.57 1.40
CA ILE A 35 -3.96 3.51 0.96
C ILE A 35 -3.67 4.93 1.47
N ALA A 36 -3.27 5.08 2.73
CA ALA A 36 -2.96 6.39 3.30
C ALA A 36 -1.76 7.05 2.59
N VAL A 37 -0.71 6.28 2.30
CA VAL A 37 0.46 6.73 1.52
C VAL A 37 0.05 7.09 0.10
N ALA A 38 -0.79 6.29 -0.54
CA ALA A 38 -1.30 6.59 -1.87
C ALA A 38 -2.10 7.89 -1.93
N ARG A 39 -2.95 8.16 -0.94
CA ARG A 39 -3.68 9.43 -0.81
C ARG A 39 -2.72 10.61 -0.64
N TYR A 40 -1.72 10.46 0.22
CA TYR A 40 -0.68 11.47 0.39
C TYR A 40 0.10 11.72 -0.90
N ALA A 41 0.45 10.67 -1.64
CA ALA A 41 1.14 10.76 -2.92
C ALA A 41 0.28 11.42 -4.01
N ASN A 42 -1.04 11.18 -4.01
CA ASN A 42 -1.97 11.83 -4.93
C ASN A 42 -2.01 13.36 -4.72
N VAL A 43 -1.89 13.82 -3.47
CA VAL A 43 -1.90 15.26 -3.14
C VAL A 43 -0.53 15.91 -3.37
N THR A 44 0.55 15.23 -3.01
CA THR A 44 1.90 15.83 -2.96
C THR A 44 2.82 15.45 -4.12
N GLY A 45 2.47 14.40 -4.87
CA GLY A 45 3.34 13.76 -5.85
C GLY A 45 4.50 12.95 -5.24
N ARG A 46 4.69 12.96 -3.92
CA ARG A 46 5.78 12.25 -3.22
C ARG A 46 5.31 10.90 -2.69
N LEU A 47 6.12 9.87 -2.84
CA LEU A 47 5.80 8.53 -2.37
C LEU A 47 6.02 8.40 -0.85
N GLY A 48 7.04 9.04 -0.29
CA GLY A 48 7.35 9.00 1.14
C GLY A 48 7.01 10.27 1.90
N VAL A 49 6.72 10.13 3.20
CA VAL A 49 6.57 11.27 4.12
C VAL A 49 7.93 11.92 4.42
N PRO A 50 7.98 13.21 4.79
CA PRO A 50 9.22 13.86 5.21
C PRO A 50 9.93 13.10 6.35
N SER A 51 11.26 13.07 6.34
CA SER A 51 12.06 12.28 7.30
C SER A 51 11.86 12.70 8.75
N ASP A 52 11.64 14.00 8.98
CA ASP A 52 11.32 14.58 10.29
C ASP A 52 9.92 14.23 10.81
N MET A 53 9.05 13.64 9.97
CA MET A 53 7.68 13.26 10.33
C MET A 53 7.49 11.75 10.50
N VAL A 54 8.50 10.91 10.23
CA VAL A 54 8.37 9.44 10.26
C VAL A 54 7.94 8.93 11.63
N ASP A 55 8.65 9.33 12.68
CA ASP A 55 8.38 8.86 14.04
C ASP A 55 6.98 9.31 14.49
N ALA A 56 6.63 10.58 14.21
CA ALA A 56 5.29 11.10 14.48
C ALA A 56 4.20 10.34 13.69
N CYS A 57 4.51 9.89 12.47
CA CYS A 57 3.61 9.04 11.69
C CYS A 57 3.48 7.63 12.23
N LEU A 58 4.59 7.01 12.61
CA LEU A 58 4.56 5.68 13.19
C LEU A 58 3.76 5.68 14.50
N THR A 59 3.96 6.67 15.37
CA THR A 59 3.18 6.84 16.59
C THR A 59 1.71 7.06 16.28
N SER A 60 1.37 8.05 15.44
CA SER A 60 -0.03 8.37 15.13
C SER A 60 -0.79 7.22 14.48
N VAL A 61 -0.17 6.50 13.54
CA VAL A 61 -0.77 5.32 12.90
C VAL A 61 -0.93 4.20 13.93
N SER A 62 0.07 3.94 14.77
CA SER A 62 0.01 2.88 15.79
C SER A 62 -1.11 3.15 16.80
N GLU A 63 -1.19 4.37 17.34
CA GLU A 63 -2.25 4.80 18.25
C GLU A 63 -3.63 4.68 17.61
N THR A 64 -3.76 5.01 16.32
CA THR A 64 -5.03 4.85 15.59
C THR A 64 -5.42 3.38 15.50
N LEU A 65 -4.50 2.50 15.11
CA LEU A 65 -4.78 1.06 15.01
C LEU A 65 -5.19 0.47 16.38
N GLU A 66 -4.49 0.86 17.45
CA GLU A 66 -4.80 0.45 18.82
C GLU A 66 -6.18 0.93 19.28
N LEU A 67 -6.52 2.20 19.01
CA LEU A 67 -7.82 2.78 19.32
C LEU A 67 -8.97 1.97 18.71
N TYR A 68 -8.76 1.41 17.52
CA TYR A 68 -9.74 0.57 16.83
C TYR A 68 -9.61 -0.93 17.12
N GLY A 69 -8.89 -1.31 18.18
CA GLY A 69 -8.87 -2.68 18.70
C GLY A 69 -7.83 -3.62 18.08
N ILE A 70 -6.89 -3.10 17.29
CA ILE A 70 -5.74 -3.89 16.83
C ILE A 70 -4.71 -3.99 17.97
N PRO A 71 -4.20 -5.19 18.30
CA PRO A 71 -3.22 -5.34 19.37
C PRO A 71 -1.95 -4.50 19.17
N SER A 72 -1.48 -3.82 20.22
CA SER A 72 -0.29 -2.97 20.17
C SER A 72 0.97 -3.69 19.67
N ASN A 73 1.12 -4.98 20.01
CA ASN A 73 2.24 -5.79 19.54
C ASN A 73 2.20 -6.12 18.02
N ALA A 74 1.08 -5.88 17.33
CA ALA A 74 0.93 -6.07 15.90
C ALA A 74 1.78 -5.13 15.07
N THR A 75 1.93 -3.89 15.52
CA THR A 75 2.82 -2.91 14.88
C THR A 75 4.26 -3.44 14.78
N LYS A 76 4.72 -4.14 15.83
CA LYS A 76 6.06 -4.74 15.90
C LYS A 76 6.18 -5.99 15.04
N TYR A 77 5.29 -6.98 15.18
CA TYR A 77 5.44 -8.23 14.41
C TYR A 77 5.11 -8.06 12.93
N CYS A 78 4.27 -7.09 12.57
CA CYS A 78 4.00 -6.72 11.17
C CYS A 78 5.02 -5.74 10.59
N GLN A 79 6.01 -5.31 11.37
CA GLN A 79 7.06 -4.40 10.92
C GLN A 79 6.50 -3.10 10.30
N LEU A 80 5.53 -2.47 10.97
CA LEU A 80 4.83 -1.30 10.43
C LEU A 80 5.78 -0.15 10.03
N GLY A 81 6.91 0.00 10.73
CA GLY A 81 7.92 1.02 10.44
C GLY A 81 8.49 0.94 9.03
N VAL A 82 8.61 -0.24 8.42
CA VAL A 82 9.09 -0.35 7.03
C VAL A 82 8.01 -0.03 6.00
N LYS A 83 6.75 0.09 6.42
CA LYS A 83 5.60 0.44 5.58
C LYS A 83 5.26 1.93 5.58
N ILE A 84 5.94 2.72 6.42
CA ILE A 84 5.89 4.19 6.43
C ILE A 84 7.27 4.70 5.98
N PRO A 85 7.68 4.49 4.72
CA PRO A 85 9.01 4.89 4.28
C PRO A 85 9.11 6.40 4.06
N VAL A 86 10.30 6.94 4.36
CA VAL A 86 10.77 8.24 3.84
C VAL A 86 11.05 8.14 2.35
N ASP A 87 11.61 6.99 1.96
CA ASP A 87 12.03 6.66 0.61
C ASP A 87 11.81 5.15 0.42
N PHE A 88 11.13 4.78 -0.66
CA PHE A 88 10.92 3.39 -1.03
C PHE A 88 12.19 2.71 -1.58
N ARG A 89 13.27 3.48 -1.81
CA ARG A 89 14.59 3.03 -2.31
C ARG A 89 14.48 2.21 -3.59
N CYS A 90 13.49 2.53 -4.41
CA CYS A 90 13.27 1.90 -5.70
C CYS A 90 14.17 2.54 -6.71
N ASP A 91 15.47 2.24 -6.64
CA ASP A 91 16.49 2.89 -7.46
C ASP A 91 16.45 4.44 -7.31
N GLY A 92 16.15 4.93 -6.10
CA GLY A 92 16.06 6.37 -5.80
C GLY A 92 14.83 7.10 -6.37
N ARG A 93 13.82 6.40 -6.91
CA ARG A 93 12.55 7.03 -7.31
C ARG A 93 11.71 7.35 -6.06
N ILE A 94 11.42 8.64 -5.87
CA ILE A 94 10.74 9.17 -4.68
C ILE A 94 9.41 9.88 -5.01
N THR A 95 9.11 10.07 -6.29
CA THR A 95 7.88 10.70 -6.78
C THR A 95 7.07 9.78 -7.68
N VAL A 96 5.76 10.06 -7.74
CA VAL A 96 4.82 9.41 -8.67
C VAL A 96 5.31 9.55 -10.11
N MET A 97 5.79 10.73 -10.52
CA MET A 97 6.25 10.98 -11.88
C MET A 97 7.45 10.10 -12.27
N GLU A 98 8.42 9.97 -11.38
CA GLU A 98 9.59 9.11 -11.63
C GLU A 98 9.19 7.65 -11.82
N MET A 99 8.22 7.15 -11.03
CA MET A 99 7.69 5.80 -11.18
C MET A 99 6.97 5.60 -12.52
N LEU A 100 6.21 6.60 -12.99
CA LEU A 100 5.50 6.57 -14.27
C LEU A 100 6.44 6.49 -15.48
N LEU A 101 7.64 7.08 -15.37
CA LEU A 101 8.63 7.09 -16.45
C LEU A 101 9.36 5.75 -16.62
N VAL A 102 9.23 4.83 -15.65
CA VAL A 102 9.87 3.51 -15.73
C VAL A 102 9.13 2.64 -16.77
N PRO A 103 9.85 1.97 -17.69
CA PRO A 103 9.24 1.16 -18.73
C PRO A 103 8.24 0.13 -18.17
N LYS A 104 7.15 -0.10 -18.92
CA LYS A 104 6.05 -1.02 -18.58
C LYS A 104 5.03 -0.53 -17.56
N PHE A 105 5.14 0.69 -17.03
CA PHE A 105 4.08 1.21 -16.15
C PHE A 105 2.73 1.40 -16.86
N GLU A 106 2.75 1.75 -18.14
CA GLU A 106 1.53 1.83 -18.97
C GLU A 106 0.74 0.52 -19.02
N ASP A 107 1.45 -0.62 -18.99
CA ASP A 107 0.83 -1.95 -18.97
C ASP A 107 0.17 -2.21 -17.61
N VAL A 108 0.77 -1.72 -16.52
CA VAL A 108 0.18 -1.76 -15.17
C VAL A 108 -1.12 -0.96 -15.14
N ILE A 109 -1.10 0.30 -15.59
CA ILE A 109 -2.30 1.15 -15.65
C ILE A 109 -3.42 0.46 -16.44
N ARG A 110 -3.11 -0.05 -17.63
CA ARG A 110 -4.09 -0.70 -18.52
C ARG A 110 -4.77 -1.91 -17.87
N ASN A 111 -4.02 -2.71 -17.12
CA ASN A 111 -4.53 -3.94 -16.51
C ASN A 111 -5.19 -3.71 -15.14
N CYS A 112 -4.83 -2.62 -14.45
CA CYS A 112 -5.31 -2.34 -13.11
C CYS A 112 -6.40 -1.26 -13.06
N ASN A 113 -6.60 -0.47 -14.11
CA ASN A 113 -7.66 0.56 -14.19
C ASN A 113 -9.01 -0.03 -14.64
N ILE A 114 -9.39 -1.16 -14.03
CA ILE A 114 -10.66 -1.85 -14.23
C ILE A 114 -11.20 -2.30 -12.87
N SER A 115 -12.46 -2.73 -12.78
CA SER A 115 -12.97 -3.34 -11.53
C SER A 115 -12.19 -4.61 -11.21
N LEU A 116 -11.47 -4.62 -10.09
CA LEU A 116 -10.65 -5.74 -9.62
C LEU A 116 -11.42 -6.70 -8.68
N SER A 117 -12.74 -6.54 -8.59
CA SER A 117 -13.61 -7.42 -7.79
C SER A 117 -13.67 -8.86 -8.34
N LYS A 118 -13.32 -9.06 -9.62
CA LYS A 118 -13.17 -10.38 -10.24
C LYS A 118 -11.72 -10.88 -10.09
N GLU A 119 -11.57 -12.13 -9.69
CA GLU A 119 -10.25 -12.76 -9.50
C GLU A 119 -9.37 -12.70 -10.76
N GLU A 120 -9.95 -12.89 -11.94
CA GLU A 120 -9.23 -12.82 -13.22
C GLU A 120 -8.63 -11.43 -13.48
N ASN A 121 -9.40 -10.37 -13.20
CA ASN A 121 -8.96 -8.99 -13.36
C ASN A 121 -7.85 -8.67 -12.35
N CYS A 122 -8.04 -9.07 -11.09
CA CYS A 122 -7.02 -8.92 -10.06
C CYS A 122 -5.72 -9.63 -10.45
N ARG A 123 -5.82 -10.88 -10.92
CA ARG A 123 -4.66 -11.65 -11.40
C ARG A 123 -3.97 -10.98 -12.59
N SER A 124 -4.73 -10.45 -13.55
CA SER A 124 -4.17 -9.72 -14.70
C SER A 124 -3.40 -8.48 -14.25
N CYS A 125 -3.97 -7.71 -13.32
CA CYS A 125 -3.32 -6.55 -12.72
C CYS A 125 -2.01 -6.94 -11.99
N LEU A 126 -2.05 -7.96 -11.13
CA LEU A 126 -0.87 -8.44 -10.41
C LEU A 126 0.22 -8.95 -11.35
N ASN A 127 -0.16 -9.65 -12.43
CA ASN A 127 0.78 -10.15 -13.42
C ASN A 127 1.45 -9.03 -14.23
N ALA A 128 0.75 -7.93 -14.50
CA ALA A 128 1.31 -6.77 -15.19
C ALA A 128 2.38 -6.04 -14.36
N ILE A 129 2.31 -6.13 -13.03
CA ILE A 129 3.26 -5.50 -12.11
C ILE A 129 4.60 -6.22 -12.07
N ILE A 130 4.63 -7.55 -12.25
CA ILE A 130 5.86 -8.35 -12.20
C ILE A 130 6.94 -7.83 -13.15
N PRO A 131 6.70 -7.69 -14.47
CA PRO A 131 7.73 -7.19 -15.39
C PRO A 131 8.12 -5.73 -15.10
N TYR A 132 7.19 -4.90 -14.61
CA TYR A 132 7.50 -3.54 -14.18
C TYR A 132 8.47 -3.52 -13.00
N LEU A 133 8.21 -4.32 -11.96
CA LEU A 133 9.08 -4.42 -10.79
C LEU A 133 10.47 -4.94 -11.15
N HIS A 134 10.57 -5.87 -12.10
CA HIS A 134 11.87 -6.32 -12.60
C HIS A 134 12.66 -5.18 -13.28
N ASN A 135 12.00 -4.32 -14.06
CA ASN A 135 12.65 -3.15 -14.64
C ASN A 135 13.04 -2.10 -13.59
N LEU A 136 12.26 -1.99 -12.52
CA LEU A 136 12.46 -1.01 -11.46
C LEU A 136 13.58 -1.38 -10.49
N VAL A 137 13.71 -2.66 -10.13
CA VAL A 137 14.68 -3.16 -9.14
C VAL A 137 15.96 -3.68 -9.80
N GLY A 138 15.91 -4.01 -11.09
CA GLY A 138 17.04 -4.63 -11.79
C GLY A 138 17.39 -6.00 -11.19
N ALA A 139 18.68 -6.24 -10.95
CA ALA A 139 19.20 -7.48 -10.35
C ALA A 139 19.26 -7.46 -8.80
N GLU A 140 18.81 -6.38 -8.15
CA GLU A 140 18.91 -6.26 -6.69
C GLU A 140 17.79 -7.02 -5.94
N GLY A 141 18.07 -7.40 -4.69
CA GLY A 141 17.38 -8.47 -3.96
C GLY A 141 15.96 -8.23 -3.45
N ASN A 142 15.35 -9.30 -2.94
CA ASN A 142 13.95 -9.43 -2.53
C ASN A 142 13.40 -8.36 -1.55
N ALA A 143 14.25 -7.74 -0.73
CA ALA A 143 13.82 -6.71 0.23
C ALA A 143 13.42 -5.39 -0.45
N ILE A 144 14.06 -5.06 -1.58
CA ILE A 144 13.72 -3.88 -2.39
C ILE A 144 12.41 -4.15 -3.12
N LEU A 145 12.17 -5.39 -3.56
CA LEU A 145 10.95 -5.78 -4.28
C LEU A 145 9.66 -5.49 -3.52
N SER A 146 9.59 -5.79 -2.21
CA SER A 146 8.38 -5.48 -1.42
C SER A 146 8.14 -3.98 -1.33
N THR A 147 9.20 -3.20 -1.13
CA THR A 147 9.11 -1.76 -0.96
C THR A 147 8.71 -1.11 -2.30
N CYS A 148 9.25 -1.60 -3.41
CA CYS A 148 8.89 -1.15 -4.74
C CYS A 148 7.51 -1.58 -5.21
N ARG A 149 7.03 -2.72 -4.74
CA ARG A 149 5.63 -3.09 -4.91
C ARG A 149 4.70 -2.09 -4.23
N ASP A 150 5.02 -1.65 -3.01
CA ASP A 150 4.22 -0.66 -2.28
C ASP A 150 4.27 0.72 -2.97
N ALA A 151 5.45 1.13 -3.48
CA ALA A 151 5.60 2.33 -4.30
C ALA A 151 4.78 2.26 -5.61
N THR A 152 4.79 1.11 -6.28
CA THR A 152 4.00 0.85 -7.50
C THR A 152 2.51 0.97 -7.20
N PHE A 153 2.06 0.41 -6.08
CA PHE A 153 0.68 0.55 -5.62
C PHE A 153 0.30 2.02 -5.39
N ALA A 154 1.11 2.77 -4.64
CA ALA A 154 0.86 4.18 -4.37
C ALA A 154 0.79 5.02 -5.67
N THR A 155 1.69 4.73 -6.61
CA THR A 155 1.70 5.35 -7.95
C THR A 155 0.43 5.00 -8.72
N LEU A 156 0.04 3.72 -8.75
CA LEU A 156 -1.17 3.28 -9.46
C LEU A 156 -2.43 3.96 -8.91
N ILE A 157 -2.60 4.02 -7.60
CA ILE A 157 -3.75 4.69 -6.97
C ILE A 157 -3.79 6.18 -7.27
N SER A 158 -2.63 6.86 -7.29
CA SER A 158 -2.57 8.28 -7.66
C SER A 158 -3.04 8.55 -9.09
N GLN A 159 -3.02 7.53 -9.96
CA GLN A 159 -3.51 7.61 -11.34
C GLN A 159 -4.91 7.00 -11.53
N SER A 160 -5.43 6.25 -10.55
CA SER A 160 -6.70 5.52 -10.69
C SER A 160 -7.88 6.46 -10.45
N GLY A 161 -8.28 7.22 -11.48
CA GLY A 161 -9.37 8.19 -11.36
C GLY A 161 -10.74 7.56 -11.07
N ASN A 162 -11.02 6.36 -11.59
CA ASN A 162 -12.37 5.76 -11.56
C ASN A 162 -12.48 4.45 -10.79
N VAL A 163 -11.37 3.86 -10.33
CA VAL A 163 -11.37 2.59 -9.60
C VAL A 163 -11.21 2.87 -8.11
N SER A 164 -12.01 2.18 -7.29
CA SER A 164 -11.92 2.29 -5.83
C SER A 164 -10.51 1.90 -5.36
N SER A 165 -9.86 2.78 -4.60
CA SER A 165 -8.57 2.48 -3.98
C SER A 165 -8.63 1.25 -3.06
N PHE A 166 -9.80 1.00 -2.48
CA PHE A 166 -10.04 -0.19 -1.66
C PHE A 166 -10.13 -1.47 -2.48
N ASP A 167 -10.64 -1.42 -3.72
CA ASP A 167 -10.68 -2.61 -4.59
C ASP A 167 -9.28 -3.00 -5.05
N ILE A 168 -8.47 -2.00 -5.43
CA ILE A 168 -7.07 -2.21 -5.81
C ILE A 168 -6.28 -2.71 -4.60
N ALA A 169 -6.44 -2.10 -3.43
CA ALA A 169 -5.79 -2.58 -2.21
C ALA A 169 -6.22 -4.01 -1.85
N SER A 170 -7.51 -4.33 -1.98
CA SER A 170 -8.02 -5.68 -1.68
C SER A 170 -7.34 -6.72 -2.56
N CYS A 171 -7.19 -6.42 -3.86
CA CYS A 171 -6.45 -7.26 -4.80
C CYS A 171 -4.97 -7.38 -4.43
N PHE A 172 -4.28 -6.25 -4.19
CA PHE A 172 -2.84 -6.23 -3.91
C PHE A 172 -2.48 -6.96 -2.61
N PHE A 173 -3.24 -6.72 -1.55
CA PHE A 173 -2.94 -7.27 -0.23
C PHE A 173 -3.65 -8.61 0.03
N GLY A 174 -4.55 -9.04 -0.86
CA GLY A 174 -5.26 -10.31 -0.75
C GLY A 174 -6.18 -10.35 0.46
N VAL A 175 -6.89 -9.25 0.70
CA VAL A 175 -7.82 -9.03 1.82
C VAL A 175 -9.15 -8.54 1.28
N ARG A 176 -10.21 -8.57 2.09
CA ARG A 176 -11.56 -8.20 1.65
C ARG A 176 -12.09 -7.07 2.52
N ARG A 177 -13.11 -6.37 2.03
CA ARG A 177 -13.86 -5.37 2.82
C ARG A 177 -12.98 -4.32 3.50
N LEU A 178 -11.93 -3.83 2.82
CA LEU A 178 -10.99 -2.85 3.38
C LEU A 178 -11.61 -1.48 3.65
N GLY A 179 -12.64 -1.10 2.90
CA GLY A 179 -13.36 0.15 3.07
C GLY A 179 -14.69 -0.09 3.76
N THR A 180 -15.12 0.88 4.55
CA THR A 180 -16.54 1.01 4.90
C THR A 180 -17.29 1.36 3.60
N GLN A 181 -18.24 0.51 3.17
CA GLN A 181 -19.19 0.95 2.13
C GLN A 181 -19.96 2.15 2.69
N PRO A 182 -20.25 3.18 1.86
CA PRO A 182 -21.29 4.13 2.22
C PRO A 182 -22.64 3.43 2.40
#